data_AF-A0A6N2EMD0-F1
#
_entry.id   AF-A0A6N2EMD0-F1
#
_cell.length_a   1.000
_cell.length_b   1.000
_cell.length_c   1.000
_cell.angle_alpha   90.00
_cell.angle_beta   90.00
_cell.angle_gamma   90.00
#
_symmetry.space_group_name_H-M   'P 1'
#
loop_
_entity.id
_entity.type
_entity.pdbx_description
1 polymer ?
#
loop_
_entity_poly.entity_id
_entity_poly.type
_entity_poly.pdbx_seq_one_letter_code
_entity_poly.pdbx_strand_id
1 'polypeptide(L)'
;MVRSARPILLAGAACSAALLATTLYGGSVALSGGVINWPVLGFEVITAIAAVLALLAGLGRFSQGPTMAFACAAGAAVVGTGLSLVARQFPPMGVLTHPFFLLRFALAAALVLIGVAVAFQREPKALRPLLTGVACLVGSVVVAGALLAARGLMGIDSVFARVGAVLLILVLAVGAGGLLAAGVHLVVSAFERTRMPETEGDRAGAAEPSNAA
;
A
#
# COMPACT_ATOMS: atom_id res chain seq x y z
N MET A 1 -18.83 -22.08 2.19
CA MET A 1 -18.76 -20.60 2.05
C MET A 1 -17.82 -20.07 0.94
N VAL A 2 -17.05 -20.92 0.21
CA VAL A 2 -16.03 -20.42 -0.76
C VAL A 2 -16.60 -19.95 -2.12
N ARG A 3 -17.82 -20.35 -2.51
CA ARG A 3 -18.36 -20.02 -3.85
C ARG A 3 -18.72 -18.54 -4.04
N SER A 4 -19.16 -17.83 -2.99
CA SER A 4 -19.60 -16.44 -3.09
C SER A 4 -18.45 -15.42 -3.23
N ALA A 5 -17.24 -15.77 -2.77
CA ALA A 5 -16.07 -14.88 -2.85
C ALA A 5 -15.36 -14.93 -4.21
N ARG A 6 -15.60 -15.98 -5.03
CA ARG A 6 -14.97 -16.17 -6.35
C ARG A 6 -15.04 -14.94 -7.28
N PRO A 7 -16.20 -14.30 -7.50
CA PRO A 7 -16.25 -13.15 -8.42
C PRO A 7 -15.39 -11.98 -7.93
N ILE A 8 -15.31 -11.75 -6.63
CA ILE A 8 -14.50 -10.67 -6.04
C ILE A 8 -13.01 -10.96 -6.21
N LEU A 9 -12.60 -12.22 -6.03
CA LEU A 9 -11.20 -12.63 -6.22
C LEU A 9 -10.79 -12.53 -7.70
N LEU A 10 -11.67 -12.92 -8.62
CA LEU A 10 -11.43 -12.76 -10.06
C LEU A 10 -11.32 -11.29 -10.47
N ALA A 11 -12.14 -10.41 -9.89
CA ALA A 11 -11.98 -8.96 -10.08
C ALA A 11 -10.60 -8.48 -9.57
N GLY A 12 -10.14 -9.00 -8.43
CA GLY A 12 -8.81 -8.72 -7.89
C GLY A 12 -7.69 -9.21 -8.81
N ALA A 13 -7.85 -10.40 -9.39
CA ALA A 13 -6.91 -10.95 -10.37
C ALA A 13 -6.87 -10.06 -11.63
N ALA A 14 -8.02 -9.65 -12.16
CA ALA A 14 -8.10 -8.77 -13.32
C ALA A 14 -7.42 -7.40 -13.06
N CYS A 15 -7.67 -6.79 -11.90
CA CYS A 15 -7.02 -5.53 -11.51
C CYS A 15 -5.50 -5.70 -11.36
N SER A 16 -5.06 -6.83 -10.80
CA SER A 16 -3.63 -7.15 -10.63
C SER A 16 -2.94 -7.38 -11.97
N ALA A 17 -3.61 -8.06 -12.91
CA ALA A 17 -3.11 -8.25 -14.27
C ALA A 17 -3.00 -6.92 -15.02
N ALA A 18 -4.00 -6.04 -14.90
CA ALA A 18 -3.94 -4.69 -15.45
C ALA A 18 -2.77 -3.90 -14.86
N LEU A 19 -2.58 -3.95 -13.54
CA LEU A 19 -1.46 -3.30 -12.86
C LEU A 19 -0.11 -3.84 -13.37
N LEU A 20 0.02 -5.16 -13.49
CA LEU A 20 1.22 -5.80 -14.06
C LEU A 20 1.48 -5.33 -15.49
N ALA A 21 0.46 -5.27 -16.35
CA ALA A 21 0.60 -4.77 -17.71
C ALA A 21 1.08 -3.30 -17.74
N THR A 22 0.52 -2.43 -16.88
CA THR A 22 1.02 -1.04 -16.77
C THR A 22 2.47 -1.00 -16.30
N THR A 23 2.90 -1.95 -15.47
CA THR A 23 4.26 -2.04 -14.92
C THR A 23 5.27 -2.49 -15.98
N LEU A 24 4.91 -3.48 -16.78
CA LEU A 24 5.72 -3.90 -17.92
C LEU A 24 5.88 -2.77 -18.94
N TYR A 25 4.82 -2.00 -19.19
CA TYR A 25 4.91 -0.81 -20.04
C TYR A 25 5.84 0.25 -19.43
N GLY A 26 5.70 0.57 -18.14
CA GLY A 26 6.59 1.49 -17.42
C GLY A 26 8.06 1.07 -17.49
N GLY A 27 8.32 -0.22 -17.31
CA GLY A 27 9.63 -0.84 -17.46
C GLY A 27 10.19 -0.74 -18.88
N SER A 28 9.38 -0.98 -19.92
CA SER A 28 9.83 -0.81 -21.31
C SER A 28 10.26 0.62 -21.62
N VAL A 29 9.52 1.62 -21.08
CA VAL A 29 9.87 3.04 -21.24
C VAL A 29 11.17 3.37 -20.52
N ALA A 30 11.46 2.71 -19.40
CA ALA A 30 12.72 2.89 -18.67
C ALA A 30 13.96 2.39 -19.45
N LEU A 31 13.75 1.49 -20.42
CA LEU A 31 14.79 0.87 -21.23
C LEU A 31 14.94 1.53 -22.62
N SER A 32 13.89 2.16 -23.16
CA SER A 32 13.85 2.63 -24.55
C SER A 32 14.58 3.96 -24.83
N GLY A 33 15.21 4.58 -23.84
CA GLY A 33 15.78 5.94 -23.93
C GLY A 33 17.27 6.02 -24.31
N GLY A 34 17.91 4.92 -24.73
CA GLY A 34 19.36 4.88 -24.99
C GLY A 34 20.24 4.91 -23.73
N VAL A 35 19.72 5.46 -22.63
CA VAL A 35 20.31 5.40 -21.29
C VAL A 35 19.29 4.77 -20.34
N ILE A 36 19.70 3.71 -19.64
CA ILE A 36 18.84 2.99 -18.69
C ILE A 36 18.58 3.88 -17.48
N ASN A 37 17.32 4.17 -17.19
CA ASN A 37 16.94 4.86 -15.96
C ASN A 37 16.79 3.85 -14.81
N TRP A 38 17.91 3.56 -14.13
CA TRP A 38 17.98 2.56 -13.06
C TRP A 38 16.97 2.78 -11.92
N PRO A 39 16.78 4.00 -11.37
CA PRO A 39 15.77 4.22 -10.33
C PRO A 39 14.36 3.86 -10.77
N VAL A 40 13.96 4.31 -11.97
CA VAL A 40 12.64 4.00 -12.54
C VAL A 40 12.48 2.50 -12.71
N LEU A 41 13.47 1.84 -13.33
CA LEU A 41 13.42 0.39 -13.54
C LEU A 41 13.29 -0.38 -12.21
N GLY A 42 14.02 0.04 -11.16
CA GLY A 42 13.92 -0.55 -9.83
C GLY A 42 12.51 -0.46 -9.24
N PHE A 43 11.86 0.71 -9.33
CA PHE A 43 10.48 0.87 -8.85
C PHE A 43 9.47 0.05 -9.67
N GLU A 44 9.67 -0.08 -10.98
CA GLU A 44 8.84 -0.92 -11.84
C GLU A 44 9.02 -2.40 -11.49
N VAL A 45 10.24 -2.89 -11.23
CA VAL A 45 10.46 -4.29 -10.81
C VAL A 45 9.76 -4.62 -9.49
N ILE A 46 9.87 -3.74 -8.49
CA ILE A 46 9.20 -3.93 -7.19
C ILE A 46 7.67 -3.95 -7.37
N THR A 47 7.14 -3.04 -8.17
CA THR A 47 5.69 -2.99 -8.48
C THR A 47 5.24 -4.24 -9.23
N ALA A 48 6.08 -4.79 -10.12
CA ALA A 48 5.76 -5.99 -10.90
C ALA A 48 5.68 -7.21 -9.99
N ILE A 49 6.65 -7.38 -9.08
CA ILE A 49 6.65 -8.46 -8.08
C ILE A 49 5.38 -8.36 -7.23
N ALA A 50 5.05 -7.17 -6.73
CA ALA A 50 3.86 -6.97 -5.92
C ALA A 50 2.56 -7.28 -6.71
N ALA A 51 2.48 -6.87 -7.98
CA ALA A 51 1.36 -7.16 -8.86
C ALA A 51 1.23 -8.67 -9.16
N VAL A 52 2.34 -9.40 -9.30
CA VAL A 52 2.32 -10.87 -9.45
C VAL A 52 1.79 -11.54 -8.20
N LEU A 53 2.24 -11.13 -7.01
CA LEU A 53 1.73 -11.69 -5.75
C LEU A 53 0.24 -11.40 -5.56
N ALA A 54 -0.21 -10.18 -5.90
CA ALA A 54 -1.63 -9.83 -5.90
C ALA A 54 -2.43 -10.64 -6.93
N LEU A 55 -1.88 -10.89 -8.12
CA LEU A 55 -2.51 -11.74 -9.13
C LEU A 55 -2.68 -13.17 -8.62
N LEU A 56 -1.63 -13.76 -8.04
CA LEU A 56 -1.67 -15.09 -7.44
C LEU A 56 -2.69 -15.16 -6.28
N ALA A 57 -2.81 -14.08 -5.50
CA ALA A 57 -3.84 -13.92 -4.48
C ALA A 57 -5.25 -13.87 -5.05
N GLY A 58 -5.48 -13.14 -6.13
CA GLY A 58 -6.75 -13.12 -6.86
C GLY A 58 -7.11 -14.47 -7.50
N LEU A 59 -6.11 -15.25 -7.90
CA LEU A 59 -6.30 -16.62 -8.39
C LEU A 59 -6.52 -17.65 -7.27
N GLY A 60 -6.55 -17.22 -6.00
CA GLY A 60 -6.81 -18.09 -4.86
C GLY A 60 -5.63 -18.99 -4.46
N ARG A 61 -4.40 -18.66 -4.86
CA ARG A 61 -3.20 -19.45 -4.49
C ARG A 61 -2.78 -19.27 -3.02
N PHE A 62 -3.25 -18.22 -2.33
CA PHE A 62 -2.96 -17.98 -0.92
C PHE A 62 -4.15 -18.33 -0.03
N SER A 63 -3.96 -19.30 0.87
CA SER A 63 -4.95 -19.69 1.89
C SER A 63 -5.10 -18.66 3.00
N GLN A 64 -4.00 -17.99 3.38
CA GLN A 64 -3.92 -17.09 4.55
C GLN A 64 -4.38 -15.64 4.30
N GLY A 65 -5.23 -15.40 3.30
CA GLY A 65 -5.90 -14.12 3.09
C GLY A 65 -5.31 -13.27 1.96
N PRO A 66 -6.02 -13.09 0.84
CA PRO A 66 -5.55 -12.31 -0.31
C PRO A 66 -5.54 -10.78 -0.06
N THR A 67 -6.15 -10.34 1.04
CA THR A 67 -6.34 -8.92 1.39
C THR A 67 -5.02 -8.18 1.60
N MET A 68 -4.08 -8.80 2.31
CA MET A 68 -2.73 -8.25 2.55
C MET A 68 -1.96 -8.09 1.24
N ALA A 69 -2.03 -9.09 0.35
CA ALA A 69 -1.35 -9.03 -0.94
C ALA A 69 -1.89 -7.88 -1.81
N PHE A 70 -3.21 -7.68 -1.86
CA PHE A 70 -3.82 -6.55 -2.55
C PHE A 70 -3.42 -5.20 -1.96
N ALA A 71 -3.39 -5.07 -0.63
CA ALA A 71 -2.96 -3.85 0.05
C ALA A 71 -1.48 -3.53 -0.26
N CYS A 72 -0.59 -4.53 -0.20
CA CYS A 72 0.82 -4.35 -0.53
C CYS A 72 1.03 -3.96 -1.99
N ALA A 73 0.32 -4.59 -2.93
CA ALA A 73 0.41 -4.23 -4.35
C ALA A 73 -0.11 -2.82 -4.63
N ALA A 74 -1.21 -2.41 -3.98
CA ALA A 74 -1.71 -1.06 -4.06
C ALA A 74 -0.70 -0.03 -3.53
N GLY A 75 -0.10 -0.29 -2.37
CA GLY A 75 0.94 0.57 -1.79
C GLY A 75 2.18 0.67 -2.70
N ALA A 76 2.68 -0.46 -3.19
CA ALA A 76 3.81 -0.52 -4.11
C ALA A 76 3.53 0.24 -5.41
N ALA A 77 2.32 0.11 -5.98
CA ALA A 77 1.92 0.83 -7.18
C ALA A 77 1.91 2.35 -6.98
N VAL A 78 1.28 2.85 -5.91
CA VAL A 78 1.17 4.29 -5.67
C VAL A 78 2.55 4.89 -5.36
N VAL A 79 3.30 4.29 -4.43
CA VAL A 79 4.62 4.78 -4.03
C VAL A 79 5.62 4.63 -5.16
N GLY A 80 5.67 3.47 -5.81
CA GLY A 80 6.57 3.19 -6.92
C GLY A 80 6.35 4.12 -8.10
N THR A 81 5.10 4.39 -8.49
CA THR A 81 4.80 5.33 -9.58
C THR A 81 5.09 6.78 -9.19
N GLY A 82 4.76 7.19 -7.96
CA GLY A 82 5.10 8.52 -7.46
C GLY A 82 6.60 8.77 -7.51
N LEU A 83 7.40 7.86 -6.95
CA LEU A 83 8.86 7.96 -6.94
C LEU A 83 9.47 7.84 -8.33
N SER A 84 8.90 7.01 -9.21
CA SER A 84 9.31 6.90 -10.62
C SER A 84 9.12 8.22 -11.38
N LEU A 85 8.01 8.92 -11.17
CA LEU A 85 7.77 10.24 -11.78
C LEU A 85 8.68 11.32 -11.21
N VAL A 86 8.93 11.32 -9.89
CA VAL A 86 9.90 12.23 -9.26
C VAL A 86 11.32 11.96 -9.79
N ALA A 87 11.71 10.71 -9.98
CA ALA A 87 13.01 10.33 -10.56
C ALA A 87 13.15 10.79 -12.03
N ARG A 88 12.04 10.98 -12.73
CA ARG A 88 11.98 11.59 -14.07
C ARG A 88 11.91 13.12 -14.03
N GLN A 89 12.15 13.74 -12.88
CA GLN A 89 12.14 15.19 -12.67
C GLN A 89 10.78 15.85 -12.93
N PHE A 90 9.67 15.12 -12.84
CA PHE A 90 8.35 15.75 -12.89
C PHE A 90 8.14 16.63 -11.65
N PRO A 91 7.53 17.82 -11.81
CA PRO A 91 7.21 18.67 -10.67
C PRO A 91 6.24 17.93 -9.73
N PRO A 92 6.37 18.07 -8.40
CA PRO A 92 5.55 17.32 -7.44
C PRO A 92 4.04 17.46 -7.67
N MET A 93 3.57 18.65 -8.03
CA MET A 93 2.15 18.88 -8.36
C MET A 93 1.72 18.22 -9.66
N GLY A 94 2.65 18.07 -10.62
CA GLY A 94 2.40 17.40 -11.90
C GLY A 94 2.26 15.88 -11.78
N VAL A 95 2.76 15.28 -10.69
CA VAL A 95 2.62 13.84 -10.41
C VAL A 95 1.15 13.46 -10.28
N LEU A 96 0.38 14.26 -9.54
CA LEU A 96 -1.04 13.98 -9.26
C LEU A 96 -1.93 14.09 -10.50
N THR A 97 -1.54 14.92 -11.46
CA THR A 97 -2.27 15.09 -12.73
C THR A 97 -1.79 14.15 -13.83
N HIS A 98 -0.69 13.41 -13.61
CA HIS A 98 -0.11 12.57 -14.64
C HIS A 98 -1.05 11.38 -14.93
N PRO A 99 -1.46 11.16 -16.20
CA PRO A 99 -2.49 10.17 -16.52
C PRO A 99 -2.07 8.75 -16.12
N PHE A 100 -0.78 8.42 -16.22
CA PHE A 100 -0.25 7.13 -15.78
C PHE A 100 -0.32 6.93 -14.26
N PHE A 101 -0.13 8.00 -13.49
CA PHE A 101 -0.28 7.95 -12.04
C PHE A 101 -1.75 7.76 -11.67
N LEU A 102 -2.65 8.52 -12.30
CA LEU A 102 -4.10 8.39 -12.08
C LEU A 102 -4.61 6.98 -12.40
N LEU A 103 -4.16 6.37 -13.51
CA LEU A 103 -4.52 5.00 -13.86
C LEU A 103 -4.07 3.99 -12.79
N ARG A 104 -2.80 4.04 -12.37
CA ARG A 104 -2.29 3.12 -11.33
C ARG A 104 -2.89 3.40 -9.96
N PHE A 105 -3.18 4.66 -9.65
CA PHE A 105 -3.89 5.05 -8.44
C PHE A 105 -5.32 4.49 -8.44
N ALA A 106 -6.04 4.55 -9.57
CA ALA A 106 -7.36 3.96 -9.70
C ALA A 106 -7.31 2.42 -9.54
N LEU A 107 -6.33 1.75 -10.14
CA LEU A 107 -6.12 0.30 -9.98
C LEU A 107 -5.77 -0.07 -8.52
N ALA A 108 -4.91 0.70 -7.87
CA ALA A 108 -4.56 0.54 -6.47
C ALA A 108 -5.79 0.72 -5.55
N ALA A 109 -6.60 1.75 -5.80
CA ALA A 109 -7.85 1.97 -5.09
C ALA A 109 -8.83 0.80 -5.27
N ALA A 110 -8.97 0.29 -6.50
CA ALA A 110 -9.79 -0.89 -6.78
C ALA A 110 -9.30 -2.12 -6.01
N LEU A 111 -7.98 -2.39 -5.99
CA LEU A 111 -7.40 -3.49 -5.22
C LEU A 111 -7.65 -3.37 -3.72
N VAL A 112 -7.53 -2.17 -3.16
CA VAL A 112 -7.84 -1.92 -1.75
C VAL A 112 -9.32 -2.17 -1.48
N LEU A 113 -10.23 -1.64 -2.30
CA LEU A 113 -11.67 -1.86 -2.14
C LEU A 113 -12.04 -3.34 -2.23
N ILE A 114 -11.42 -4.08 -3.15
CA ILE A 114 -11.58 -5.54 -3.27
C ILE A 114 -11.07 -6.23 -2.01
N GLY A 115 -9.89 -5.86 -1.51
CA GLY A 115 -9.35 -6.38 -0.26
C GLY A 115 -10.26 -6.11 0.95
N VAL A 116 -10.82 -4.90 1.04
CA VAL A 116 -11.79 -4.54 2.09
C VAL A 116 -13.09 -5.34 1.94
N ALA A 117 -13.60 -5.51 0.73
CA ALA A 117 -14.80 -6.32 0.48
C ALA A 117 -14.59 -7.79 0.89
N VAL A 118 -13.44 -8.37 0.56
CA VAL A 118 -13.09 -9.74 0.98
C VAL A 118 -12.95 -9.82 2.51
N ALA A 119 -12.30 -8.84 3.15
CA ALA A 119 -12.17 -8.79 4.59
C ALA A 119 -13.55 -8.68 5.29
N PHE A 120 -14.43 -7.82 4.76
CA PHE A 120 -15.76 -7.57 5.31
C PHE A 120 -16.69 -8.78 5.21
N GLN A 121 -16.62 -9.54 4.11
CA GLN A 121 -17.36 -10.79 3.98
C GLN A 121 -16.94 -11.86 4.99
N ARG A 122 -15.70 -11.78 5.50
CA ARG A 122 -15.17 -12.74 6.48
C ARG A 122 -15.45 -12.32 7.91
N GLU A 123 -15.16 -11.08 8.26
CA GLU A 123 -15.29 -10.57 9.64
C GLU A 123 -15.79 -9.11 9.62
N PRO A 124 -17.10 -8.84 9.69
CA PRO A 124 -17.64 -7.48 9.62
C PRO A 124 -17.19 -6.60 10.80
N LYS A 125 -16.83 -7.21 11.94
CA LYS A 125 -16.31 -6.49 13.12
C LYS A 125 -14.92 -5.88 12.87
N ALA A 126 -14.19 -6.33 11.86
CA ALA A 126 -12.90 -5.75 11.47
C ALA A 126 -13.03 -4.34 10.85
N LEU A 127 -14.25 -3.88 10.53
CA LEU A 127 -14.49 -2.56 9.95
C LEU A 127 -14.05 -1.42 10.88
N ARG A 128 -14.32 -1.53 12.19
CA ARG A 128 -13.97 -0.48 13.16
C ARG A 128 -12.47 -0.21 13.25
N PRO A 129 -11.59 -1.22 13.47
CA PRO A 129 -10.15 -0.99 13.49
C PRO A 129 -9.62 -0.54 12.12
N LEU A 130 -10.19 -1.03 11.02
CA LEU A 130 -9.84 -0.58 9.67
C LEU A 130 -10.13 0.92 9.49
N LEU A 131 -11.35 1.38 9.80
CA LEU A 131 -11.74 2.79 9.70
C LEU A 131 -10.90 3.67 10.63
N THR A 132 -10.58 3.19 11.82
CA THR A 132 -9.70 3.89 12.76
C THR A 132 -8.29 4.02 12.18
N GLY A 133 -7.76 2.94 11.58
CA GLY A 133 -6.47 2.96 10.91
C GLY A 133 -6.44 3.92 9.72
N VAL A 134 -7.48 3.90 8.88
CA VAL A 134 -7.66 4.85 7.76
C VAL A 134 -7.74 6.28 8.27
N ALA A 135 -8.47 6.56 9.35
CA ALA A 135 -8.55 7.87 9.95
C ALA A 135 -7.18 8.37 10.45
N CYS A 136 -6.38 7.49 11.07
CA CYS A 136 -5.00 7.82 11.45
C CYS A 136 -4.12 8.12 10.23
N LEU A 137 -4.25 7.35 9.14
CA LEU A 137 -3.52 7.60 7.90
C LEU A 137 -3.92 8.95 7.28
N VAL A 138 -5.21 9.26 7.18
CA VAL A 138 -5.70 10.56 6.71
C VAL A 138 -5.17 11.68 7.60
N GLY A 139 -5.22 11.51 8.91
CA GLY A 139 -4.65 12.46 9.87
C GLY A 139 -3.16 12.72 9.62
N SER A 140 -2.36 11.67 9.36
CA SER A 140 -0.94 11.82 9.03
C SER A 140 -0.72 12.63 7.74
N VAL A 141 -1.55 12.43 6.72
CA VAL A 141 -1.49 13.20 5.46
C VAL A 141 -1.87 14.66 5.68
N VAL A 142 -2.91 14.94 6.46
CA VAL A 142 -3.31 16.31 6.81
C VAL A 142 -2.19 17.03 7.56
N VAL A 143 -1.55 16.37 8.53
CA VAL A 143 -0.41 16.94 9.26
C VAL A 143 0.78 17.20 8.33
N ALA A 144 1.10 16.26 7.43
CA ALA A 144 2.15 16.44 6.43
C ALA A 144 1.84 17.61 5.46
N GLY A 145 0.58 17.77 5.05
CA GLY A 145 0.13 18.90 4.23
C GLY A 145 0.25 20.23 4.97
N ALA A 146 -0.16 20.28 6.24
CA ALA A 146 -0.01 21.46 7.09
C ALA A 146 1.46 21.84 7.28
N LEU A 147 2.34 20.85 7.48
CA LEU A 147 3.80 21.04 7.54
C LEU A 147 4.36 21.67 6.27
N LEU A 148 3.93 21.20 5.10
CA LEU A 148 4.35 21.74 3.81
C LEU A 148 3.85 23.18 3.61
N ALA A 149 2.60 23.48 3.98
CA ALA A 149 2.05 24.83 3.93
C ALA A 149 2.79 25.78 4.89
N ALA A 150 3.17 25.29 6.09
CA ALA A 150 3.91 26.06 7.07
C ALA A 150 5.34 26.39 6.64
N ARG A 151 5.94 25.69 5.67
CA ARG A 151 7.27 26.06 5.13
C ARG A 151 7.29 27.45 4.52
N GLY A 152 6.17 27.93 3.98
CA GLY A 152 6.06 29.31 3.48
C GLY A 152 6.23 30.38 4.58
N LEU A 153 6.04 30.00 5.84
CA LEU A 153 6.19 30.89 6.99
C LEU A 153 7.65 31.00 7.48
N MET A 154 8.59 30.23 6.91
CA MET A 154 10.01 30.30 7.27
C MET A 154 10.73 31.58 6.79
N GLY A 155 10.05 32.47 6.06
CA GLY A 155 10.55 33.79 5.68
C GLY A 155 10.60 34.81 6.83
N ILE A 156 10.32 34.40 8.08
CA ILE A 156 10.34 35.30 9.24
C ILE A 156 11.78 35.47 9.73
N ASP A 157 12.24 36.73 9.80
CA ASP A 157 13.63 37.07 10.16
C ASP A 157 13.98 36.88 11.63
N SER A 158 12.99 36.71 12.50
CA SER A 158 13.27 36.53 13.93
C SER A 158 13.80 35.14 14.25
N VAL A 159 14.93 35.09 14.97
CA VAL A 159 15.56 33.85 15.45
C VAL A 159 14.58 33.04 16.31
N PHE A 160 13.80 33.72 17.16
CA PHE A 160 12.78 33.07 18.00
C PHE A 160 11.67 32.41 17.17
N ALA A 161 11.20 33.04 16.08
CA ALA A 161 10.21 32.41 15.20
C ALA A 161 10.79 31.20 14.45
N ARG A 162 12.06 31.24 14.03
CA ARG A 162 12.71 30.09 13.40
C ARG A 162 12.83 28.91 14.35
N VAL A 163 13.28 29.14 15.59
CA VAL A 163 13.36 28.09 16.62
C VAL A 163 11.97 27.50 16.90
N GLY A 164 10.96 28.34 17.07
CA GLY A 164 9.57 27.91 17.25
C GLY A 164 9.04 27.08 16.07
N ALA A 165 9.30 27.52 14.84
CA ALA A 165 8.89 26.80 13.63
C ALA A 165 9.58 25.44 13.50
N VAL A 166 10.89 25.35 13.79
CA VAL A 166 11.63 24.07 13.78
C VAL A 166 11.07 23.10 14.81
N LEU A 167 10.81 23.56 16.04
CA LEU A 167 10.21 22.72 17.09
C LEU A 167 8.81 22.24 16.70
N LEU A 168 7.97 23.13 16.17
CA LEU A 168 6.65 22.77 15.68
C LEU A 168 6.73 21.72 14.56
N ILE A 169 7.65 21.90 13.61
CA ILE A 169 7.85 20.95 12.51
C ILE A 169 8.27 19.58 13.02
N LEU A 170 9.17 19.54 13.99
CA LEU A 170 9.65 18.29 14.57
C LEU A 170 8.52 17.56 15.31
N VAL A 171 7.74 18.27 16.13
CA VAL A 171 6.57 17.71 16.83
C VAL A 171 5.54 17.16 15.84
N LEU A 172 5.21 17.92 14.80
CA LEU A 172 4.26 17.48 13.78
C LEU A 172 4.81 16.32 12.94
N ALA A 173 6.11 16.28 12.64
CA ALA A 173 6.73 15.18 11.90
C ALA A 173 6.72 13.88 12.73
N VAL A 174 7.07 13.95 14.01
CA VAL A 174 6.99 12.81 14.94
C VAL A 174 5.54 12.35 15.11
N GLY A 175 4.60 13.29 15.27
CA GLY A 175 3.18 13.01 15.35
C GLY A 175 2.63 12.34 14.09
N ALA A 176 2.98 12.84 12.91
CA ALA A 176 2.61 12.23 11.63
C ALA A 176 3.19 10.83 11.48
N GLY A 177 4.45 10.62 11.87
CA GLY A 177 5.09 9.30 11.89
C GLY A 177 4.38 8.31 12.83
N GLY A 178 4.02 8.75 14.03
CA GLY A 178 3.25 7.95 14.98
C GLY A 178 1.86 7.58 14.45
N LEU A 179 1.14 8.53 13.85
CA LEU A 179 -0.16 8.30 13.21
C LEU A 179 -0.07 7.35 12.03
N LEU A 180 0.98 7.48 11.20
CA LEU A 180 1.23 6.58 10.08
C LEU A 180 1.48 5.16 10.58
N ALA A 181 2.36 4.99 11.57
CA ALA A 181 2.69 3.69 12.15
C ALA A 181 1.47 3.02 12.80
N ALA A 182 0.70 3.78 13.60
CA ALA A 182 -0.53 3.31 14.21
C ALA A 182 -1.58 2.95 13.14
N GLY A 183 -1.72 3.79 12.11
CA GLY A 183 -2.63 3.56 11.00
C GLY A 183 -2.33 2.27 10.26
N VAL A 184 -1.07 2.08 9.85
CA VAL A 184 -0.61 0.83 9.20
C VAL A 184 -0.81 -0.35 10.13
N HIS A 185 -0.42 -0.25 11.41
CA HIS A 185 -0.57 -1.34 12.37
C HIS A 185 -2.04 -1.76 12.54
N LEU A 186 -2.96 -0.81 12.66
CA LEU A 186 -4.40 -1.09 12.78
C LEU A 186 -4.97 -1.72 11.51
N VAL A 187 -4.56 -1.25 10.33
CA VAL A 187 -4.98 -1.83 9.04
C VAL A 187 -4.47 -3.25 8.89
N VAL A 188 -3.19 -3.50 9.18
CA VAL A 188 -2.59 -4.85 9.15
C VAL A 188 -3.27 -5.76 10.16
N SER A 189 -3.44 -5.31 11.40
CA SER A 189 -4.12 -6.07 12.46
C SER A 189 -5.56 -6.42 12.07
N ALA A 190 -6.27 -5.50 11.40
CA ALA A 190 -7.62 -5.76 10.91
C ALA A 190 -7.63 -6.86 9.84
N PHE A 191 -6.64 -6.86 8.92
CA PHE A 191 -6.50 -7.92 7.93
C PHE A 191 -6.05 -9.26 8.55
N GLU A 192 -5.16 -9.25 9.53
CA GLU A 192 -4.70 -10.47 10.21
C GLU A 192 -5.84 -11.18 10.94
N ARG A 193 -6.76 -10.44 11.56
CA ARG A 193 -7.97 -11.02 12.19
C ARG A 193 -8.88 -11.77 11.20
N THR A 194 -8.70 -11.56 9.89
CA THR A 194 -9.43 -12.30 8.85
C THR A 194 -8.72 -13.57 8.36
N ARG A 195 -7.56 -13.91 8.94
CA ARG A 195 -6.91 -15.21 8.73
C ARG A 195 -7.78 -16.32 9.32
N MET A 196 -7.84 -17.46 8.62
CA MET A 196 -8.54 -18.63 9.14
C MET A 196 -7.78 -19.12 10.38
N PRO A 197 -8.47 -19.45 11.48
CA PRO A 197 -7.82 -20.10 12.61
C PRO A 197 -7.20 -21.40 12.09
N GLU A 198 -5.91 -21.63 12.40
CA GLU A 198 -5.30 -22.94 12.21
C GLU A 198 -6.17 -23.93 12.97
N THR A 199 -6.77 -24.88 12.26
CA THR A 199 -7.49 -25.97 12.89
C THR A 199 -6.55 -26.70 13.82
N GLU A 200 -6.95 -26.91 15.07
CA GLU A 200 -6.15 -27.55 16.13
C GLU A 200 -5.59 -28.92 15.70
N GLY A 201 -6.22 -29.58 14.73
CA GLY A 201 -5.73 -30.79 14.06
C GLY A 201 -4.47 -30.62 13.20
N ASP A 202 -4.22 -29.46 12.58
CA ASP A 202 -2.97 -29.19 11.86
C ASP A 202 -1.77 -29.05 12.82
N ARG A 203 -2.04 -28.59 14.06
CA ARG A 203 -1.01 -28.50 15.11
C ARG A 203 -0.71 -29.86 15.72
N ALA A 204 -1.72 -30.71 15.88
CA ALA A 204 -1.53 -32.08 16.36
C ALA A 204 -0.72 -32.93 15.35
N GLY A 205 -0.95 -32.77 14.04
CA GLY A 205 -0.20 -33.50 13.00
C GLY A 205 1.25 -33.07 12.82
N ALA A 206 1.61 -31.83 13.20
CA ALA A 206 2.98 -31.32 13.09
C ALA A 206 3.86 -31.65 14.32
N ALA A 207 3.26 -32.03 15.45
CA ALA A 207 3.96 -32.25 16.72
C ALA A 207 4.46 -33.69 16.94
N GLU A 208 4.13 -34.63 16.05
CA GLU A 208 4.52 -36.03 16.23
C GLU A 208 5.43 -36.51 15.09
N PRO A 209 6.74 -36.17 15.10
CA PRO A 209 7.72 -37.04 14.47
C PRO A 209 7.70 -38.34 15.29
N SER A 210 6.95 -39.32 14.79
CA SER A 210 7.01 -40.72 15.22
C SER A 210 8.47 -41.16 15.18
N ASN A 211 9.17 -41.01 16.30
CA ASN A 211 10.42 -41.71 16.60
C ASN A 211 10.06 -43.18 16.84
N ALA A 212 9.71 -43.86 15.75
CA ALA A 212 9.58 -45.30 15.70
C ALA A 212 10.69 -45.83 14.81
N ALA A 213 11.74 -46.32 15.48
CA ALA A 213 12.86 -47.14 15.01
C ALA A 213 13.97 -46.43 14.21
#